data_AF-A0A2A2RQE8-F1
#
_entry.id   AF-A0A2A2RQE8-F1
#
_cell.length_a   1.000
_cell.length_b   1.000
_cell.length_c   1.000
_cell.angle_alpha   90.00
_cell.angle_beta   90.00
_cell.angle_gamma   90.00
#
_symmetry.space_group_name_H-M   'P 1'
#
loop_
_entity.id
_entity.type
_entity.pdbx_description
1 polymer ?
#
loop_
_entity_poly.entity_id
_entity_poly.type
_entity_poly.pdbx_seq_one_letter_code
_entity_poly.pdbx_strand_id
1 'polypeptide(L)'
;MDWQVKPIARTCAASGQELHVGDNVVCVVYKPLGGNIERADVLKDHASNYTPNGLLLGRWTREVKERNEEEQAHRAQLLASREEFFLSLYDDAADPSGDKAVLKHILAMLLERKRIIRAMGPADKGLIPYQHTASKQTFLVPALDLQPSHLLQVGTALEMLVG
;
A
#
# COMPACT_ATOMS: atom_id res chain seq x y z
N MET A 1 -11.07 12.55 -12.35
CA MET A 1 -10.61 11.15 -12.46
C MET A 1 -11.32 10.38 -11.38
N ASP A 2 -12.22 9.49 -11.77
CA ASP A 2 -12.84 8.55 -10.85
C ASP A 2 -11.85 7.42 -10.58
N TRP A 3 -11.36 7.40 -9.34
CA TRP A 3 -10.43 6.40 -8.83
C TRP A 3 -11.27 5.17 -8.38
N GLN A 4 -11.18 4.04 -9.11
CA GLN A 4 -11.84 2.76 -8.79
C GLN A 4 -10.92 1.60 -8.32
N VAL A 5 -11.03 1.14 -7.06
CA VAL A 5 -10.18 0.10 -6.44
C VAL A 5 -10.08 -1.13 -7.30
N LYS A 6 -8.83 -1.50 -7.65
CA LYS A 6 -8.57 -2.79 -8.28
C LYS A 6 -9.19 -3.86 -7.37
N PRO A 7 -10.25 -4.55 -7.82
CA PRO A 7 -11.00 -5.48 -6.98
C PRO A 7 -10.07 -6.55 -6.43
N ILE A 8 -10.41 -7.11 -5.25
CA ILE A 8 -9.74 -8.31 -4.77
C ILE A 8 -9.84 -9.39 -5.87
N ALA A 9 -8.76 -10.14 -6.08
CA ALA A 9 -8.73 -11.24 -7.04
C ALA A 9 -9.87 -12.23 -6.77
N ARG A 10 -10.24 -13.02 -7.78
CA ARG A 10 -11.22 -14.11 -7.57
C ARG A 10 -10.60 -15.33 -6.89
N THR A 11 -9.28 -15.45 -6.94
CA THR A 11 -8.56 -16.61 -6.44
C THR A 11 -7.40 -16.20 -5.57
N CYS A 12 -7.17 -16.98 -4.51
CA CYS A 12 -6.02 -16.86 -3.63
C CYS A 12 -4.75 -17.20 -4.40
N ALA A 13 -3.78 -16.28 -4.44
CA ALA A 13 -2.52 -16.49 -5.15
C ALA A 13 -1.65 -17.62 -4.55
N ALA A 14 -1.84 -17.95 -3.27
CA ALA A 14 -1.07 -19.00 -2.60
C ALA A 14 -1.68 -20.41 -2.77
N SER A 15 -3.01 -20.53 -2.67
CA SER A 15 -3.69 -21.84 -2.67
C SER A 15 -4.47 -22.14 -3.95
N GLY A 16 -4.71 -21.14 -4.81
CA GLY A 16 -5.58 -21.27 -5.98
C GLY A 16 -7.09 -21.35 -5.66
N GLN A 17 -7.47 -21.34 -4.38
CA GLN A 17 -8.86 -21.39 -3.95
C GLN A 17 -9.62 -20.13 -4.33
N GLU A 18 -10.91 -20.26 -4.58
CA GLU A 18 -11.80 -19.12 -4.83
C GLU A 18 -11.98 -18.29 -3.54
N LEU A 19 -11.96 -16.97 -3.71
CA LEU A 19 -12.18 -16.00 -2.65
C LEU A 19 -13.66 -15.62 -2.60
N HIS A 20 -14.28 -15.81 -1.44
CA HIS A 20 -15.71 -15.62 -1.21
C HIS A 20 -15.94 -14.40 -0.32
N VAL A 21 -17.16 -13.86 -0.36
CA VAL A 21 -17.59 -12.76 0.52
C VAL A 21 -17.41 -13.19 1.99
N GLY A 22 -16.85 -12.29 2.80
CA GLY A 22 -16.47 -12.55 4.19
C GLY A 22 -15.04 -13.08 4.39
N ASP A 23 -14.35 -13.48 3.32
CA ASP A 23 -12.96 -13.91 3.43
C ASP A 23 -12.05 -12.75 3.81
N ASN A 24 -11.12 -13.01 4.74
CA ASN A 24 -10.04 -12.09 5.06
C ASN A 24 -8.85 -12.36 4.13
N VAL A 25 -8.52 -11.36 3.31
CA VAL A 25 -7.48 -11.43 2.29
C VAL A 25 -6.36 -10.47 2.63
N VAL A 26 -5.12 -10.97 2.62
CA VAL A 26 -3.91 -10.17 2.70
C VAL A 26 -3.48 -9.80 1.29
N CYS A 27 -3.52 -8.51 0.99
CA CYS A 27 -2.96 -7.93 -0.23
C CYS A 27 -1.44 -7.79 -0.03
N VAL A 28 -0.66 -8.53 -0.80
CA VAL A 28 0.81 -8.53 -0.76
C VAL A 28 1.33 -7.77 -1.96
N VAL A 29 2.01 -6.64 -1.73
CA VAL A 29 2.61 -5.84 -2.81
C VAL A 29 4.11 -6.09 -2.85
N TYR A 30 4.61 -6.40 -4.05
CA TYR A 30 5.99 -6.78 -4.27
C TYR A 30 6.48 -6.32 -5.64
N LYS A 31 7.80 -6.25 -5.80
CA LYS A 31 8.46 -5.98 -7.08
C LYS A 31 9.22 -7.21 -7.55
N PRO A 32 8.78 -7.89 -8.62
CA PRO A 32 9.53 -8.97 -9.25
C PRO A 32 10.91 -8.49 -9.73
N LEU A 33 11.85 -9.42 -9.84
CA LEU A 33 13.16 -9.12 -10.40
C LEU A 33 13.02 -8.68 -11.87
N GLY A 34 13.35 -7.42 -12.17
CA GLY A 34 13.23 -6.85 -13.52
C GLY A 34 11.79 -6.56 -13.97
N GLY A 35 10.80 -6.68 -13.07
CA GLY A 35 9.39 -6.43 -13.34
C GLY A 35 8.85 -5.14 -12.72
N ASN A 36 7.59 -4.84 -13.03
CA ASN A 36 6.83 -3.75 -12.40
C ASN A 36 6.26 -4.20 -11.05
N ILE A 37 5.89 -3.25 -10.20
CA ILE A 37 5.26 -3.57 -8.91
C ILE A 37 3.92 -4.28 -9.13
N GLU A 38 3.73 -5.39 -8.44
CA GLU A 38 2.56 -6.27 -8.53
C GLU A 38 1.87 -6.43 -7.16
N ARG A 39 0.62 -6.91 -7.19
CA ARG A 39 -0.17 -7.28 -6.01
C ARG A 39 -0.66 -8.72 -6.15
N ALA A 40 -0.41 -9.52 -5.13
CA ALA A 40 -1.02 -10.82 -4.93
C ALA A 40 -2.02 -10.76 -3.78
N ASP A 41 -3.20 -11.34 -3.99
CA ASP A 41 -4.25 -11.42 -2.97
C ASP A 41 -4.26 -12.83 -2.40
N VAL A 42 -4.04 -12.96 -1.08
CA VAL A 42 -3.82 -14.25 -0.42
C VAL A 42 -4.76 -14.39 0.77
N LEU A 43 -5.43 -15.54 0.93
CA LEU A 43 -6.21 -15.81 2.16
C LEU A 43 -5.32 -15.65 3.39
N LYS A 44 -5.87 -15.05 4.45
CA LYS A 44 -5.15 -14.75 5.68
C LYS A 44 -4.41 -15.96 6.25
N ASP A 45 -5.01 -17.15 6.18
CA ASP A 45 -4.43 -18.40 6.67
C ASP A 45 -3.19 -18.87 5.88
N HIS A 46 -3.04 -18.43 4.64
CA HIS A 46 -1.88 -18.72 3.80
C HIS A 46 -0.85 -17.59 3.77
N ALA A 47 -1.21 -16.39 4.23
CA ALA A 47 -0.40 -15.18 4.06
C ALA A 47 0.92 -15.21 4.84
N SER A 48 0.96 -15.86 6.00
CA SER A 48 2.19 -15.99 6.82
C SER A 48 3.31 -16.76 6.10
N ASN A 49 2.94 -17.75 5.28
CA ASN A 49 3.87 -18.59 4.54
C ASN A 49 4.09 -18.13 3.09
N TYR A 50 3.31 -17.15 2.62
CA TYR A 50 3.41 -16.65 1.26
C TYR A 50 4.63 -15.72 1.11
N THR A 51 5.56 -16.14 0.26
CA THR A 51 6.73 -15.35 -0.12
C THR A 51 6.65 -15.02 -1.60
N PRO A 52 6.44 -13.74 -1.97
CA PRO A 52 6.42 -13.37 -3.37
C PRO A 52 7.81 -13.52 -4.00
N ASN A 53 7.86 -13.83 -5.30
CA ASN A 53 9.12 -13.86 -6.04
C ASN A 53 9.59 -12.43 -6.37
N GLY A 54 10.32 -11.81 -5.45
CA GLY A 54 10.83 -10.45 -5.61
C GLY A 54 11.00 -9.70 -4.29
N LEU A 55 11.17 -8.39 -4.38
CA LEU A 55 11.25 -7.51 -3.21
C LEU A 55 9.85 -7.30 -2.63
N LEU A 56 9.62 -7.74 -1.40
CA LEU A 56 8.41 -7.41 -0.66
C LEU A 56 8.39 -5.91 -0.33
N LEU A 57 7.33 -5.22 -0.74
CA LEU A 57 7.16 -3.79 -0.47
C LEU A 57 6.29 -3.58 0.77
N GLY A 58 5.16 -4.28 0.87
CA GLY A 58 4.26 -4.16 2.01
C GLY A 58 3.06 -5.11 1.93
N ARG A 59 2.24 -5.10 2.98
CA ARG A 59 1.08 -5.97 3.13
C ARG A 59 -0.04 -5.24 3.87
N TRP A 60 -1.28 -5.49 3.50
CA TRP A 60 -2.45 -5.03 4.28
C TRP A 60 -3.60 -6.03 4.17
N THR A 61 -4.58 -5.95 5.05
CA THR A 61 -5.69 -6.93 5.10
C THR A 61 -7.00 -6.28 4.71
N ARG A 62 -7.82 -6.97 3.92
CA ARG A 62 -9.18 -6.54 3.57
C ARG A 62 -10.13 -7.73 3.59
N GLU A 63 -11.36 -7.46 3.99
CA GLU A 63 -12.46 -8.39 3.84
C GLU A 63 -13.04 -8.30 2.41
N VAL A 64 -13.37 -9.45 1.82
CA VAL A 64 -14.08 -9.53 0.55
C VAL A 64 -15.54 -9.13 0.79
N LYS A 65 -15.98 -8.04 0.16
CA LYS A 65 -17.36 -7.54 0.20
C LYS A 65 -18.11 -7.82 -1.11
N GLU A 66 -19.43 -7.76 -1.07
CA GLU A 66 -20.25 -7.85 -2.28
C GLU A 66 -19.94 -6.70 -3.24
N ARG A 67 -19.86 -7.01 -4.55
CA ARG A 67 -19.48 -6.04 -5.60
C ARG A 67 -20.46 -4.87 -5.77
N ASN A 68 -21.69 -5.00 -5.27
CA ASN A 68 -22.75 -3.99 -5.39
C ASN A 68 -22.82 -3.03 -4.19
N GLU A 69 -22.02 -3.23 -3.14
CA GLU A 69 -21.97 -2.32 -2.00
C GLU A 69 -21.01 -1.13 -2.27
N GLU A 70 -21.63 -0.03 -2.70
CA GLU A 70 -21.34 1.36 -2.32
C GLU A 70 -20.08 2.09 -2.83
N GLU A 71 -20.30 3.11 -3.67
CA GLU A 71 -19.33 4.19 -3.98
C GLU A 71 -18.79 4.92 -2.73
N GLN A 72 -19.52 4.94 -1.61
CA GLN A 72 -19.12 5.64 -0.38
C GLN A 72 -18.27 4.75 0.55
N ALA A 73 -18.64 3.47 0.74
CA ALA A 73 -17.78 2.48 1.40
C ALA A 73 -16.46 2.31 0.64
N HIS A 74 -16.52 2.41 -0.69
CA HIS A 74 -15.37 2.31 -1.57
C HIS A 74 -14.29 3.36 -1.26
N ARG A 75 -14.67 4.64 -1.10
CA ARG A 75 -13.72 5.73 -0.77
C ARG A 75 -13.08 5.57 0.60
N ALA A 76 -13.85 5.12 1.59
CA ALA A 76 -13.33 4.86 2.93
C ALA A 76 -12.37 3.67 2.94
N GLN A 77 -12.71 2.59 2.24
CA GLN A 77 -11.86 1.40 2.12
C GLN A 77 -10.56 1.68 1.35
N LEU A 78 -10.63 2.53 0.32
CA LEU A 78 -9.48 3.02 -0.42
C LEU A 78 -8.51 3.79 0.49
N LEU A 79 -9.04 4.67 1.35
CA LEU A 79 -8.22 5.41 2.30
C LEU A 79 -7.59 4.49 3.34
N ALA A 80 -8.36 3.55 3.90
CA ALA A 80 -7.86 2.57 4.86
C ALA A 80 -6.76 1.69 4.25
N SER A 81 -6.92 1.26 2.99
CA SER A 81 -5.90 0.46 2.29
C SER A 81 -4.59 1.24 2.10
N ARG A 82 -4.67 2.55 1.81
CA ARG A 82 -3.50 3.42 1.68
C ARG A 82 -2.79 3.65 3.01
N GLU A 83 -3.57 3.84 4.07
CA GLU A 83 -3.07 3.98 5.44
C GLU A 83 -2.34 2.71 5.86
N GLU A 84 -2.98 1.54 5.79
CA GLU A 84 -2.36 0.26 6.16
C GLU A 84 -1.13 -0.05 5.29
N PHE A 85 -1.20 0.21 3.98
CA PHE A 85 -0.05 0.00 3.11
C PHE A 85 1.11 0.92 3.50
N PHE A 86 0.87 2.21 3.75
CA PHE A 86 1.90 3.14 4.22
C PHE A 86 2.57 2.66 5.51
N LEU A 87 1.78 2.20 6.47
CA LEU A 87 2.30 1.66 7.73
C LEU A 87 3.19 0.43 7.47
N SER A 88 2.74 -0.48 6.60
CA SER A 88 3.49 -1.71 6.28
C SER A 88 4.84 -1.48 5.58
N LEU A 89 5.04 -0.33 4.92
CA LEU A 89 6.33 0.03 4.31
C LEU A 89 7.45 0.19 5.36
N TYR A 90 7.11 0.29 6.65
CA TYR A 90 8.05 0.43 7.76
C TYR A 90 8.29 -0.89 8.51
N ASP A 91 7.57 -1.96 8.20
CA ASP A 91 7.78 -3.27 8.83
C ASP A 91 9.14 -3.89 8.46
N ASP A 92 9.66 -3.53 7.28
CA ASP A 92 10.97 -3.97 6.79
C ASP A 92 11.76 -2.80 6.20
N ALA A 93 12.98 -2.61 6.72
CA ALA A 93 13.90 -1.55 6.33
C ALA A 93 14.58 -1.76 4.97
N ALA A 94 14.58 -2.98 4.42
CA ALA A 94 15.26 -3.26 3.15
C ALA A 94 14.59 -2.54 1.98
N ASP A 95 15.36 -1.69 1.28
CA ASP A 95 14.91 -0.96 0.08
C ASP A 95 16.05 -0.85 -0.95
N PRO A 96 16.55 -1.97 -1.49
CA PRO A 96 17.69 -1.97 -2.42
C PRO A 96 17.39 -1.24 -3.74
N SER A 97 16.12 -1.03 -4.07
CA SER A 97 15.66 -0.39 -5.30
C SER A 97 15.22 1.07 -5.12
N GLY A 98 15.10 1.55 -3.88
CA GLY A 98 14.56 2.88 -3.57
C GLY A 98 13.04 3.01 -3.76
N ASP A 99 12.34 1.93 -4.11
CA ASP A 99 10.89 1.97 -4.34
C ASP A 99 10.13 2.28 -3.05
N LYS A 100 10.56 1.71 -1.90
CA LYS A 100 9.88 1.99 -0.63
C LYS A 100 10.05 3.45 -0.24
N ALA A 101 11.21 4.07 -0.49
CA ALA A 101 11.43 5.49 -0.24
C ALA A 101 10.46 6.37 -1.05
N VAL A 102 10.31 6.08 -2.35
CA VAL A 102 9.36 6.78 -3.23
C VAL A 102 7.92 6.58 -2.77
N LEU A 103 7.53 5.33 -2.46
CA LEU A 103 6.18 5.00 -1.96
C LEU A 103 5.88 5.68 -0.63
N LYS A 104 6.82 5.68 0.32
CA LYS A 104 6.70 6.37 1.61
C LYS A 104 6.42 7.85 1.40
N HIS A 105 7.17 8.50 0.51
CA HIS A 105 7.00 9.92 0.23
C HIS A 105 5.65 10.24 -0.42
N ILE A 106 5.26 9.50 -1.46
CA ILE A 106 3.99 9.75 -2.17
C ILE A 106 2.79 9.47 -1.28
N LEU A 107 2.78 8.33 -0.57
CA LEU A 107 1.69 8.00 0.34
C LEU A 107 1.60 8.99 1.51
N ALA A 108 2.73 9.46 2.03
CA ALA A 108 2.71 10.49 3.07
C ALA A 108 2.01 11.76 2.60
N MET A 109 2.33 12.28 1.42
CA MET A 109 1.64 13.45 0.85
C MET A 109 0.13 13.21 0.66
N LEU A 110 -0.25 12.02 0.18
CA LEU A 110 -1.66 11.66 -0.01
C LEU A 110 -2.42 11.59 1.34
N LEU A 111 -1.82 10.96 2.34
CA LEU A 111 -2.40 10.77 3.67
C LEU A 111 -2.44 12.08 4.47
N GLU A 112 -1.45 12.95 4.31
CA GLU A 112 -1.41 14.30 4.90
C GLU A 112 -2.57 15.15 4.38
N ARG A 113 -2.83 15.14 3.07
CA ARG A 113 -3.99 15.84 2.48
C ARG A 113 -5.32 15.34 3.05
N LYS A 114 -5.37 14.08 3.50
CA LYS A 114 -6.53 13.45 4.13
C LYS A 114 -6.53 13.54 5.66
N ARG A 115 -5.53 14.22 6.27
CA ARG A 115 -5.35 14.38 7.72
C ARG A 115 -5.16 13.08 8.50
N ILE A 116 -4.77 12.00 7.82
CA ILE A 116 -4.46 10.71 8.45
C ILE A 116 -3.10 10.76 9.14
N ILE A 117 -2.15 11.49 8.56
CA ILE A 117 -0.87 11.84 9.17
C ILE A 117 -0.69 13.36 9.19
N ARG A 118 0.25 13.83 10.01
CA ARG A 118 0.61 15.26 10.12
C ARG A 118 2.12 15.42 10.20
N ALA A 119 2.69 16.33 9.41
CA ALA A 119 4.08 16.73 9.56
C ALA A 119 4.32 17.41 10.91
N MET A 120 5.34 16.97 11.64
CA MET A 120 5.69 17.48 12.97
C MET A 120 6.73 18.61 12.93
N GLY A 121 7.31 18.87 11.76
CA GLY A 121 8.35 19.88 11.59
C GLY A 121 8.93 19.85 10.18
N PRO A 122 9.93 20.71 9.90
CA PRO A 122 10.65 20.68 8.63
C PRO A 122 11.45 19.39 8.46
N ALA A 123 11.91 19.14 7.23
CA ALA A 123 12.84 18.05 6.97
C ALA A 123 14.17 18.29 7.70
N ASP A 124 14.65 17.27 8.41
CA ASP A 124 16.01 17.22 8.97
C ASP A 124 16.77 16.06 8.31
N LYS A 125 17.99 16.32 7.83
CA LYS A 125 18.83 15.35 7.10
C LYS A 125 18.09 14.60 5.97
N GLY A 126 17.17 15.29 5.28
CA GLY A 126 16.38 14.70 4.19
C GLY A 126 15.23 13.80 4.65
N LEU A 127 14.82 13.87 5.92
CA LEU A 127 13.69 13.12 6.48
C LEU A 127 12.68 14.08 7.11
N ILE A 128 11.40 13.91 6.78
CA ILE A 128 10.29 14.65 7.37
C ILE A 128 9.62 13.76 8.44
N PRO A 129 9.52 14.21 9.70
CA PRO A 129 8.81 13.47 10.73
C PRO A 129 7.30 13.64 10.55
N TYR A 130 6.60 12.55 10.30
CA TYR A 130 5.14 12.51 10.23
C TYR A 130 4.55 11.74 11.41
N GLN A 131 3.61 12.32 12.13
CA GLN A 131 2.85 11.61 13.16
C GLN A 131 1.55 11.05 12.57
N HIS A 132 1.29 9.77 12.83
CA HIS A 132 0.03 9.13 12.51
C HIS A 132 -1.06 9.54 13.51
N THR A 133 -2.20 10.01 13.02
CA THR A 133 -3.24 10.62 13.85
C THR A 133 -3.87 9.60 14.80
N ALA A 134 -4.10 8.36 14.35
CA ALA A 134 -4.76 7.33 15.17
C ALA A 134 -3.80 6.69 16.17
N SER A 135 -2.65 6.19 15.72
CA SER A 135 -1.70 5.48 16.60
C SER A 135 -0.73 6.39 17.36
N LYS A 136 -0.65 7.68 17.00
CA LYS A 136 0.35 8.66 17.52
C LYS A 136 1.81 8.32 17.23
N GLN A 137 2.08 7.23 16.50
CA GLN A 137 3.41 6.83 16.08
C GLN A 137 4.00 7.83 15.09
N THR A 138 5.32 8.04 15.17
CA THR A 138 6.06 8.90 14.24
C THR A 138 6.80 8.06 13.21
N PHE A 139 6.68 8.47 11.95
CA PHE A 139 7.31 7.86 10.78
C PHE A 139 8.26 8.87 10.14
N LEU A 140 9.48 8.43 9.83
CA LEU A 140 10.48 9.25 9.14
C LEU A 140 10.34 9.02 7.63
N VAL A 141 9.77 10.00 6.95
CA VAL A 141 9.51 9.94 5.51
C VAL A 141 10.66 10.63 4.75
N PRO A 142 11.30 9.97 3.77
CA PRO A 142 12.28 10.62 2.89
C PRO A 142 11.70 11.85 2.20
N ALA A 143 12.39 12.98 2.30
CA ALA A 143 12.07 14.21 1.56
C ALA A 143 12.65 14.09 0.15
N LEU A 144 11.86 13.58 -0.79
CA LEU A 144 12.29 13.35 -2.16
C LEU A 144 11.82 14.48 -3.06
N ASP A 145 12.68 14.90 -3.99
CA ASP A 145 12.27 15.69 -5.14
C ASP A 145 11.70 14.74 -6.20
N LEU A 146 10.37 14.68 -6.30
CA LEU A 146 9.68 13.72 -7.16
C LEU A 146 9.83 14.07 -8.64
N GLN A 147 10.69 13.30 -9.31
CA GLN A 147 10.82 13.32 -10.75
C GLN A 147 9.75 12.45 -11.44
N PRO A 148 9.40 12.72 -12.71
CA PRO A 148 8.45 11.91 -13.48
C PRO A 148 8.81 10.42 -13.53
N SER A 149 10.11 10.08 -13.53
CA SER A 149 10.60 8.70 -13.48
C SER A 149 10.17 7.96 -12.22
N HIS A 150 10.14 8.64 -11.06
CA HIS A 150 9.68 8.06 -9.80
C HIS A 150 8.19 7.72 -9.86
N LEU A 151 7.38 8.59 -10.46
CA LEU A 151 5.95 8.37 -10.63
C LEU A 151 5.66 7.19 -11.58
N LEU A 152 6.46 7.03 -12.63
CA LEU A 152 6.34 5.87 -13.53
C LEU A 152 6.76 4.57 -12.82
N GLN A 153 7.85 4.62 -12.04
CA GLN A 153 8.38 3.49 -11.31
C GLN A 153 7.39 2.90 -10.30
N VAL A 154 6.66 3.77 -9.58
CA VAL A 154 5.63 3.33 -8.62
C VAL A 154 4.22 3.44 -9.16
N GLY A 155 4.06 3.81 -10.43
CA GLY A 155 2.76 4.09 -11.05
C GLY A 155 1.81 2.92 -10.94
N THR A 156 2.28 1.71 -11.24
CA THR A 156 1.50 0.48 -11.09
C THR A 156 1.10 0.21 -9.64
N ALA A 157 1.98 0.48 -8.67
CA ALA A 157 1.67 0.33 -7.25
C ALA A 157 0.56 1.29 -6.81
N LEU A 158 0.65 2.55 -7.27
CA LEU A 158 -0.36 3.55 -7.00
C LEU A 158 -1.67 3.21 -7.69
N GLU A 159 -1.67 2.75 -8.95
CA GLU A 159 -2.88 2.26 -9.64
C GLU A 159 -3.54 1.08 -8.90
N MET A 160 -2.80 0.24 -8.18
CA MET A 160 -3.40 -0.82 -7.37
C MET A 160 -4.06 -0.33 -6.08
N LEU A 161 -3.76 0.91 -5.66
CA LEU A 161 -4.23 1.59 -4.44
C LEU A 161 -5.09 2.84 -4.74
N VAL A 162 -5.24 3.18 -6.02
CA VAL A 162 -5.79 4.44 -6.56
C VAL A 162 -6.47 4.25 -7.92
N GLY A 163 -6.43 3.05 -8.52
CA GLY A 163 -7.72 2.44 -8.75
C GLY A 163 -8.44 2.61 -7.42
#